data_AF-A0A929SLK4-F1
#
_entry.id   AF-A0A929SLK4-F1
#
_cell.length_a   1.000
_cell.length_b   1.000
_cell.length_c   1.000
_cell.angle_alpha   90.00
_cell.angle_beta   90.00
_cell.angle_gamma   90.00
#
_symmetry.space_group_name_H-M   'P 1'
#
loop_
_entity.id
_entity.type
_entity.pdbx_description
1 polymer ?
#
loop_
_entity_poly.entity_id
_entity_poly.type
_entity_poly.pdbx_seq_one_letter_code
_entity_poly.pdbx_strand_id
1 'polypeptide(L)'
;MAKFIPYKDNEYLENSYYKIPQELFVSSLYKDKLNSDSKILYAFLLDILSLSQKNHWIDKERNIYLIFTREEVQEKLNLSDKTATKAFKQLNDVGLVQEKRQRLGKPNLIYVGKTQHEETENLRGINTNNIKTNKINTESINPNSDNELHLKEIKDKCKLEEFTKEDKLF
;
A
#
# COMPACT_ATOMS: atom_id res chain seq x y z
N MET A 1 32.13 21.15 8.37
CA MET A 1 31.53 21.01 7.02
C MET A 1 30.78 19.70 6.96
N ALA A 2 29.57 19.67 6.41
CA ALA A 2 28.83 18.43 6.21
C ALA A 2 29.49 17.60 5.09
N LYS A 3 29.63 16.29 5.32
CA LYS A 3 30.20 15.35 4.34
C LYS A 3 29.06 14.82 3.46
N PHE A 4 29.13 15.06 2.16
CA PHE A 4 28.23 14.44 1.19
C PHE A 4 28.62 12.96 1.02
N ILE A 5 27.65 12.06 1.13
CA ILE A 5 27.82 10.62 0.92
C ILE A 5 26.77 10.19 -0.12
N PRO A 6 27.19 9.78 -1.34
CA PRO A 6 26.26 9.29 -2.35
C PRO A 6 25.82 7.84 -2.06
N TYR A 7 24.63 7.48 -2.53
CA TYR A 7 24.15 6.11 -2.52
C TYR A 7 25.07 5.18 -3.32
N LYS A 8 25.23 3.95 -2.81
CA LYS A 8 25.91 2.84 -3.47
C LYS A 8 24.89 1.94 -4.16
N ASP A 9 25.37 1.20 -5.15
CA ASP A 9 24.58 0.20 -5.89
C ASP A 9 23.98 -0.88 -4.98
N ASN A 10 24.70 -1.29 -3.93
CA ASN A 10 24.24 -2.26 -2.94
C ASN A 10 23.23 -1.71 -1.92
N GLU A 11 22.98 -0.40 -1.91
CA GLU A 11 21.99 0.29 -1.05
C GLU A 11 20.63 0.42 -1.75
N TYR A 12 20.38 -0.36 -2.81
CA TYR A 12 19.15 -0.33 -3.61
C TYR A 12 17.85 -0.59 -2.81
N LEU A 13 17.96 -1.17 -1.61
CA LEU A 13 16.81 -1.39 -0.72
C LEU A 13 16.49 -0.20 0.19
N GLU A 14 17.37 0.80 0.32
CA GLU A 14 17.18 1.90 1.28
C GLU A 14 15.93 2.73 0.99
N ASN A 15 15.51 2.76 -0.29
CA ASN A 15 14.29 3.42 -0.74
C ASN A 15 13.25 2.43 -1.32
N SER A 16 13.34 1.15 -0.97
CA SER A 16 12.38 0.12 -1.36
C SER A 16 11.48 -0.25 -0.19
N TYR A 17 10.16 -0.26 -0.42
CA TYR A 17 9.18 -0.44 0.65
C TYR A 17 8.03 -1.33 0.21
N TYR A 18 7.59 -2.21 1.11
CA TYR A 18 6.30 -2.85 0.97
C TYR A 18 5.18 -1.89 1.37
N LYS A 19 4.29 -1.59 0.42
CA LYS A 19 3.12 -0.73 0.66
C LYS A 19 1.97 -1.57 1.17
N ILE A 20 1.69 -1.47 2.47
CA ILE A 20 0.56 -2.16 3.10
C ILE A 20 -0.69 -1.26 3.03
N PRO A 21 -1.80 -1.70 2.41
CA PRO A 21 -3.03 -0.92 2.41
C PRO A 21 -3.58 -0.71 3.81
N GLN A 22 -3.84 0.56 4.16
CA GLN A 22 -4.36 0.93 5.47
C GLN A 22 -5.75 0.35 5.75
N GLU A 23 -6.52 0.07 4.70
CA GLU A 23 -7.82 -0.60 4.75
C GLU A 23 -7.78 -1.89 5.58
N LEU A 24 -6.67 -2.64 5.51
CA LEU A 24 -6.48 -3.89 6.27
C LEU A 24 -6.46 -3.70 7.80
N PHE A 25 -6.30 -2.46 8.27
CA PHE A 25 -6.27 -2.10 9.68
C PHE A 25 -7.54 -1.41 10.16
N VAL A 26 -8.44 -1.02 9.25
CA VAL A 26 -9.63 -0.22 9.55
C VAL A 26 -10.91 -1.00 9.31
N SER A 27 -11.12 -1.56 8.11
CA SER A 27 -12.37 -2.25 7.78
C SER A 27 -12.59 -3.50 8.62
N SER A 28 -13.85 -3.72 9.03
CA SER A 28 -14.30 -4.91 9.76
C SER A 28 -14.15 -6.20 8.95
N LEU A 29 -14.08 -6.08 7.60
CA LEU A 29 -13.80 -7.20 6.70
C LEU A 29 -12.42 -7.82 6.94
N TYR A 30 -11.45 -7.04 7.41
CA TYR A 30 -10.04 -7.43 7.43
C TYR A 30 -9.38 -7.33 8.80
N LYS A 31 -9.69 -6.26 9.56
CA LYS A 31 -8.94 -5.86 10.76
C LYS A 31 -8.75 -7.00 11.76
N ASP A 32 -9.82 -7.70 12.09
CA ASP A 32 -9.84 -8.75 13.12
C ASP A 32 -9.62 -10.15 12.55
N LYS A 33 -9.68 -10.29 11.21
CA LYS A 33 -9.53 -11.58 10.51
C LYS A 33 -8.10 -11.85 10.05
N LEU A 34 -7.32 -10.79 9.81
CA LEU A 34 -5.94 -10.87 9.32
C LEU A 34 -4.94 -10.55 10.43
N ASN A 35 -3.98 -11.45 10.64
CA ASN A 35 -2.81 -11.14 11.46
C ASN A 35 -1.77 -10.29 10.70
N SER A 36 -0.74 -9.82 11.39
CA SER A 36 0.33 -9.00 10.78
C SER A 36 1.01 -9.70 9.60
N ASP A 37 1.32 -11.00 9.73
CA ASP A 37 1.96 -11.77 8.65
C ASP A 37 1.09 -11.81 7.38
N SER A 38 -0.22 -11.95 7.52
CA SER A 38 -1.16 -11.92 6.40
C SER A 38 -1.20 -10.55 5.72
N LYS A 39 -1.18 -9.47 6.51
CA LYS A 39 -1.16 -8.09 5.97
C LYS A 39 0.14 -7.81 5.22
N ILE A 40 1.27 -8.26 5.76
CA ILE A 40 2.59 -8.17 5.12
C ILE A 40 2.63 -9.02 3.84
N LEU A 41 2.13 -10.25 3.90
CA LEU A 41 2.04 -11.14 2.74
C LEU A 41 1.22 -10.51 1.61
N TYR A 42 0.06 -9.92 1.92
CA TYR A 42 -0.74 -9.24 0.91
C TYR A 42 0.01 -8.07 0.27
N ALA A 43 0.71 -7.24 1.06
CA ALA A 43 1.53 -6.16 0.54
C ALA A 43 2.67 -6.64 -0.35
N PHE A 44 3.33 -7.74 0.04
CA PHE A 44 4.32 -8.41 -0.79
C PHE A 44 3.72 -8.89 -2.12
N LEU A 45 2.57 -9.55 -2.10
CA LEU A 45 1.90 -10.03 -3.32
C LEU A 45 1.49 -8.87 -4.24
N LEU A 46 1.07 -7.72 -3.69
CA LEU A 46 0.78 -6.51 -4.47
C LEU A 46 2.04 -5.95 -5.16
N ASP A 47 3.19 -5.94 -4.48
CA ASP A 47 4.45 -5.51 -5.07
C ASP A 47 4.84 -6.42 -6.24
N ILE A 48 4.74 -7.75 -6.06
CA ILE A 48 5.00 -8.73 -7.12
C ILE A 48 3.98 -8.63 -8.26
N LEU A 49 2.72 -8.30 -7.98
CA LEU A 49 1.69 -8.08 -9.01
C LEU A 49 2.13 -7.01 -10.03
N SER A 50 2.80 -5.96 -9.56
CA SER A 50 3.35 -4.91 -10.42
C SER A 50 4.44 -5.43 -11.37
N LEU A 51 5.22 -6.43 -10.94
CA LEU A 51 6.23 -7.11 -11.76
C LEU A 51 5.59 -8.11 -12.72
N SER A 52 4.59 -8.87 -12.25
CA SER A 52 3.83 -9.83 -13.04
C SER A 52 3.14 -9.17 -14.25
N GLN A 53 2.58 -7.96 -14.04
CA GLN A 53 1.98 -7.16 -15.11
C GLN A 53 2.99 -6.84 -16.24
N LYS A 54 4.25 -6.53 -15.86
CA LYS A 54 5.33 -6.25 -16.81
C LYS A 54 5.79 -7.50 -17.57
N ASN A 55 5.71 -8.66 -16.91
CA ASN A 55 6.09 -9.96 -17.48
C ASN A 55 4.97 -10.65 -18.28
N HIS A 56 3.83 -9.98 -18.48
CA HIS A 56 2.67 -10.50 -19.20
C HIS A 56 2.11 -11.83 -18.68
N TRP A 57 2.16 -12.05 -17.36
CA TRP A 57 1.50 -13.19 -16.71
C TRP A 57 0.01 -12.91 -16.55
N ILE A 58 -0.69 -13.06 -17.68
CA ILE A 58 -2.08 -12.70 -17.86
C ILE A 58 -2.81 -13.91 -18.43
N ASP A 59 -3.95 -14.29 -17.84
CA ASP A 59 -4.76 -15.38 -18.35
C ASP A 59 -5.71 -14.96 -19.49
N LYS A 60 -6.54 -15.90 -19.97
CA LYS A 60 -7.46 -15.67 -21.09
C LYS A 60 -8.52 -14.61 -20.81
N GLU A 61 -8.86 -14.39 -19.54
CA GLU A 61 -9.85 -13.41 -19.10
C GLU A 61 -9.21 -12.05 -18.79
N ARG A 62 -7.91 -11.91 -19.08
CA ARG A 62 -7.07 -10.75 -18.77
C ARG A 62 -6.85 -10.53 -17.27
N ASN A 63 -6.98 -11.58 -16.46
CA ASN A 63 -6.62 -11.53 -15.06
C ASN A 63 -5.11 -11.74 -14.90
N ILE A 64 -4.46 -10.90 -14.09
CA ILE A 64 -3.04 -11.05 -13.74
C ILE A 64 -2.93 -12.14 -12.67
N TYR A 65 -1.98 -13.05 -12.84
CA TYR A 65 -1.66 -14.07 -11.86
C TYR A 65 -0.19 -14.02 -11.47
N LEU A 66 0.13 -14.57 -10.31
CA LEU A 66 1.50 -14.76 -9.85
C LEU A 66 1.84 -16.24 -9.90
N ILE A 67 3.10 -16.53 -10.26
CA ILE A 67 3.68 -17.86 -10.12
C ILE A 67 4.63 -17.77 -8.93
N PHE A 68 4.22 -18.38 -7.81
CA PHE A 68 5.01 -18.39 -6.59
C PHE A 68 4.76 -19.67 -5.81
N THR A 69 5.81 -20.20 -5.22
CA THR A 69 5.77 -21.35 -4.31
C THR A 69 5.64 -20.88 -2.86
N ARG A 70 5.28 -21.79 -1.95
CA ARG A 70 5.23 -21.42 -0.52
C ARG A 70 6.63 -21.23 0.03
N GLU A 71 7.58 -22.02 -0.45
CA GLU A 71 8.99 -21.96 -0.12
C GLU A 71 9.58 -20.58 -0.44
N GLU A 72 9.28 -20.02 -1.62
CA GLU A 72 9.74 -18.67 -1.97
C GLU A 72 9.13 -17.61 -1.03
N VAL A 73 7.86 -17.74 -0.62
CA VAL A 73 7.25 -16.80 0.34
C VAL A 73 7.94 -16.91 1.70
N GLN A 74 8.19 -18.13 2.15
CA GLN A 74 8.87 -18.40 3.41
C GLN A 74 10.26 -17.76 3.44
N GLU A 75 11.02 -17.89 2.35
CA GLU A 75 12.34 -17.29 2.23
C GLU A 75 12.26 -15.75 2.19
N LYS A 76 11.37 -15.19 1.38
CA LYS A 76 11.26 -13.72 1.21
C LYS A 76 10.75 -12.99 2.44
N LEU A 77 9.81 -13.60 3.18
CA LEU A 77 9.19 -12.99 4.36
C LEU A 77 9.72 -13.57 5.68
N ASN A 78 10.68 -14.50 5.61
CA ASN A 78 11.23 -15.22 6.76
C ASN A 78 10.14 -15.87 7.63
N LEU A 79 9.24 -16.62 7.00
CA LEU A 79 8.11 -17.27 7.66
C LEU A 79 8.30 -18.78 7.77
N SER A 80 7.83 -19.37 8.88
CA SER A 80 7.69 -20.83 8.95
C SER A 80 6.61 -21.33 7.99
N ASP A 81 6.66 -22.62 7.62
CA ASP A 81 5.66 -23.24 6.74
C ASP A 81 4.23 -23.08 7.28
N LYS A 82 4.06 -23.35 8.58
CA LYS A 82 2.78 -23.20 9.27
C LYS A 82 2.29 -21.76 9.25
N THR A 83 3.20 -20.80 9.41
CA THR A 83 2.86 -19.37 9.39
C THR A 83 2.46 -18.92 7.99
N ALA A 84 3.23 -19.27 6.96
CA ALA A 84 2.90 -18.96 5.57
C ALA A 84 1.55 -19.60 5.18
N THR A 85 1.35 -20.88 5.51
CA THR A 85 0.09 -21.59 5.28
C THR A 85 -1.10 -20.90 5.94
N LYS A 86 -0.95 -20.50 7.22
CA LYS A 86 -2.00 -19.76 7.93
C LYS A 86 -2.27 -18.40 7.28
N ALA A 87 -1.24 -17.66 6.89
CA ALA A 87 -1.38 -16.34 6.29
C ALA A 87 -2.16 -16.37 4.97
N PHE A 88 -1.79 -17.30 4.07
CA PHE A 88 -2.54 -17.51 2.84
C PHE A 88 -3.98 -17.94 3.09
N LYS A 89 -4.22 -18.81 4.07
CA LYS A 89 -5.58 -19.21 4.44
C LYS A 89 -6.41 -18.00 4.88
N GLN A 90 -5.89 -17.15 5.77
CA GLN A 90 -6.57 -15.94 6.22
C GLN A 90 -6.90 -15.00 5.06
N LEU A 91 -5.96 -14.80 4.13
CA LEU A 91 -6.18 -13.97 2.94
C LEU A 91 -7.24 -14.55 1.99
N ASN A 92 -7.25 -15.87 1.82
CA ASN A 92 -8.26 -16.57 1.02
C ASN A 92 -9.65 -16.47 1.66
N ASP A 93 -9.75 -16.64 2.98
CA ASP A 93 -11.02 -16.57 3.72
C ASP A 93 -11.68 -15.19 3.64
N VAL A 94 -10.90 -14.12 3.42
CA VAL A 94 -11.42 -12.75 3.21
C VAL A 94 -11.46 -12.32 1.74
N GLY A 95 -11.17 -13.22 0.81
CA GLY A 95 -11.25 -12.96 -0.64
C GLY A 95 -10.14 -12.06 -1.21
N LEU A 96 -9.02 -11.88 -0.49
CA LEU A 96 -7.88 -11.09 -0.97
C LEU A 96 -6.87 -11.92 -1.77
N VAL A 97 -6.92 -13.25 -1.67
CA VAL A 97 -6.08 -14.16 -2.45
C VAL A 97 -6.91 -15.37 -2.90
N GLN A 98 -6.67 -15.84 -4.12
CA GLN A 98 -7.19 -17.13 -4.58
C GLN A 98 -6.07 -17.94 -5.24
N GLU A 99 -5.93 -19.20 -4.83
CA GLU A 99 -4.95 -20.11 -5.42
C GLU A 99 -5.63 -21.11 -6.36
N LYS A 100 -5.12 -21.21 -7.59
CA LYS A 100 -5.56 -22.18 -8.60
C LYS A 100 -4.48 -23.21 -8.81
N ARG A 101 -4.78 -24.47 -8.44
CA ARG A 101 -3.86 -25.59 -8.64
C ARG A 101 -3.65 -25.85 -10.14
N GLN A 102 -2.38 -26.02 -10.50
CA GLN A 102 -1.98 -26.42 -11.85
C GLN A 102 -1.82 -27.94 -11.97
N ARG A 103 -1.30 -28.41 -13.10
CA ARG A 103 -0.91 -29.81 -13.30
C ARG A 103 0.19 -30.21 -12.30
N LEU A 104 0.35 -31.51 -12.09
CA LEU A 104 1.37 -32.07 -11.20
C LEU A 104 2.76 -31.49 -11.49
N GLY A 105 3.50 -31.08 -10.44
CA GLY A 105 4.85 -30.53 -10.56
C GLY A 105 4.94 -29.05 -10.95
N LYS A 106 3.81 -28.37 -11.15
CA LYS A 106 3.79 -26.90 -11.35
C LYS A 106 3.32 -26.17 -10.08
N PRO A 107 3.91 -25.00 -9.77
CA PRO A 107 3.42 -24.13 -8.69
C PRO A 107 1.97 -23.71 -8.91
N ASN A 108 1.27 -23.29 -7.87
CA ASN A 108 -0.08 -22.77 -8.02
C ASN A 108 -0.05 -21.40 -8.72
N LEU A 109 -1.13 -21.06 -9.42
CA LEU A 109 -1.37 -19.68 -9.86
C LEU A 109 -2.04 -18.94 -8.70
N ILE A 110 -1.49 -17.79 -8.32
CA ILE A 110 -2.02 -16.96 -7.24
C ILE A 110 -2.66 -15.73 -7.86
N TYR A 111 -3.93 -15.49 -7.57
CA TYR A 111 -4.67 -14.30 -7.96
C TYR A 111 -4.83 -13.39 -6.75
N VAL A 112 -4.53 -12.10 -6.91
CA VAL A 112 -4.63 -11.11 -5.84
C VAL A 112 -5.92 -10.31 -6.02
N GLY A 113 -6.80 -10.38 -5.02
CA GLY A 113 -8.07 -9.64 -4.97
C GLY A 113 -7.84 -8.19 -4.56
N LYS A 114 -8.81 -7.33 -4.88
CA LYS A 114 -8.82 -5.93 -4.43
C LYS A 114 -9.45 -5.84 -3.03
N THR A 115 -9.00 -4.88 -2.23
CA THR A 115 -9.71 -4.51 -0.99
C THR A 115 -11.08 -3.96 -1.32
N GLN A 116 -12.08 -4.37 -0.54
CA GLN A 116 -13.42 -3.84 -0.57
C GLN A 116 -13.53 -2.69 0.42
N HIS A 117 -14.41 -1.73 0.12
CA HIS A 117 -14.71 -0.62 0.99
C HIS A 117 -16.13 -0.81 1.51
N GLU A 118 -16.28 -0.76 2.84
CA GLU A 118 -17.60 -0.63 3.43
C GLU A 118 -18.12 0.77 3.07
N GLU A 119 -19.33 0.85 2.51
CA GLU A 119 -20.01 2.13 2.30
C GLU A 119 -20.19 2.79 3.66
N THR A 120 -19.36 3.79 3.92
CA THR A 120 -19.43 4.57 5.14
C THR A 120 -20.08 5.88 4.79
N GLU A 121 -21.37 5.99 5.06
CA GLU A 121 -22.02 7.28 5.24
C GLU A 121 -21.28 7.99 6.40
N ASN A 122 -20.27 8.79 6.06
CA ASN A 122 -19.45 9.61 6.95
C ASN A 122 -18.39 8.87 7.81
N LEU A 123 -17.23 8.57 7.23
CA LEU A 123 -15.98 8.51 8.00
C LEU A 123 -15.07 9.68 7.62
N ARG A 124 -15.14 10.73 8.45
CA ARG A 124 -14.19 11.83 8.51
C ARG A 124 -12.78 11.27 8.75
N GLY A 125 -11.79 11.92 8.12
CA GLY A 125 -10.41 11.47 8.04
C GLY A 125 -9.78 10.98 9.34
N ILE A 126 -8.76 10.12 9.17
CA ILE A 126 -7.91 9.55 10.21
C ILE A 126 -7.62 10.61 11.28
N ASN A 127 -8.22 10.46 12.46
CA ASN A 127 -7.96 11.36 13.59
C ASN A 127 -6.61 10.97 14.21
N THR A 128 -5.55 11.66 13.81
CA THR A 128 -4.17 11.47 14.28
C THR A 128 -3.97 11.85 15.76
N ASN A 129 -5.00 12.37 16.44
CA ASN A 129 -4.93 12.82 17.84
C ASN A 129 -4.78 11.68 18.87
N ASN A 130 -4.93 10.42 18.46
CA ASN A 130 -4.82 9.27 19.38
C ASN A 130 -3.39 8.73 19.50
N ILE A 131 -2.45 9.23 18.70
CA ILE A 131 -1.03 8.97 18.91
C ILE A 131 -0.59 9.92 20.01
N LYS A 132 -0.40 9.43 21.24
CA LYS A 132 0.32 10.17 22.29
C LYS A 132 1.77 10.36 21.86
N THR A 133 2.02 11.28 20.93
CA THR A 133 3.35 11.84 20.73
C THR A 133 3.62 12.72 21.95
N ASN A 134 4.70 12.48 22.69
CA ASN A 134 5.25 13.46 23.62
C ASN A 134 5.80 14.63 22.78
N LYS A 135 4.90 15.42 22.19
CA LYS A 135 5.21 16.68 21.53
C LYS A 135 5.22 17.72 22.63
N ILE A 136 6.40 18.24 22.92
CA ILE A 136 6.59 19.44 23.73
C ILE A 136 5.68 20.52 23.12
N ASN A 137 4.81 21.09 23.94
CA ASN A 137 3.79 22.06 23.54
C ASN A 137 4.41 23.18 22.68
N THR A 138 3.95 23.31 21.44
CA THR A 138 3.81 24.61 20.81
C THR A 138 2.31 24.84 20.60
N GLU A 139 1.86 25.96 21.14
CA GLU A 139 0.48 26.27 21.43
C GLU A 139 -0.38 26.38 20.17
N SER A 140 -1.60 25.82 20.26
CA SER A 140 -2.85 26.27 19.63
C SER A 140 -2.90 26.50 18.11
N ILE A 141 -3.79 25.79 17.42
CA ILE A 141 -4.90 26.40 16.67
C ILE A 141 -6.05 25.37 16.62
N ASN A 142 -7.11 25.68 17.36
CA ASN A 142 -8.45 25.13 17.16
C ASN A 142 -9.14 25.98 16.08
N PRO A 143 -9.76 25.43 15.02
CA PRO A 143 -10.38 26.26 14.00
C PRO A 143 -11.77 26.73 14.46
N ASN A 144 -11.84 27.94 15.03
CA ASN A 144 -13.07 28.73 15.05
C ASN A 144 -13.29 29.38 13.68
N SER A 145 -14.56 29.58 13.33
CA SER A 145 -15.14 29.81 11.98
C SER A 145 -14.74 31.09 11.24
N ASP A 146 -13.69 31.80 11.62
CA ASP A 146 -13.44 33.15 11.10
C ASP A 146 -12.29 33.21 10.06
N ASN A 147 -11.65 32.07 9.75
CA ASN A 147 -10.47 32.00 8.86
C ASN A 147 -10.77 31.97 7.35
N GLU A 148 -12.04 31.99 6.94
CA GLU A 148 -12.39 31.94 5.51
C GLU A 148 -12.05 33.27 4.77
N LEU A 149 -12.03 34.38 5.51
CA LEU A 149 -11.64 35.69 4.98
C LEU A 149 -10.13 35.78 4.70
N HIS A 150 -9.29 35.14 5.53
CA HIS A 150 -7.83 35.22 5.37
C HIS A 150 -7.29 34.29 4.27
N LEU A 151 -7.96 33.16 4.01
CA LEU A 151 -7.59 32.25 2.93
C LEU A 151 -7.86 32.83 1.53
N LYS A 152 -8.86 33.71 1.41
CA LYS A 152 -9.12 34.49 0.18
C LYS A 152 -8.02 35.52 -0.08
N GLU A 153 -7.60 36.27 0.95
CA GLU A 153 -6.47 37.20 0.83
C GLU A 153 -5.16 36.52 0.44
N ILE A 154 -4.89 35.31 0.94
CA ILE A 154 -3.70 34.54 0.57
C ILE A 154 -3.78 34.04 -0.88
N LYS A 155 -4.95 33.59 -1.33
CA LYS A 155 -5.17 33.17 -2.72
C LYS A 155 -5.07 34.33 -3.71
N ASP A 156 -5.56 35.52 -3.33
CA ASP A 156 -5.49 36.72 -4.17
C ASP A 156 -4.06 37.30 -4.23
N LYS A 157 -3.23 37.11 -3.19
CA LYS A 157 -1.80 37.44 -3.21
C LYS A 157 -0.97 36.45 -4.02
N CYS A 158 -1.43 35.21 -4.17
CA CYS A 158 -0.78 34.16 -4.97
C CYS A 158 -1.29 34.12 -6.42
N LYS A 159 -1.58 35.26 -7.06
CA LYS A 159 -1.72 35.33 -8.53
C LYS A 159 -0.44 34.77 -9.17
N LEU A 160 -0.46 33.45 -9.42
CA LEU A 160 0.46 32.74 -10.28
C LEU A 160 0.29 33.38 -11.65
N GLU A 161 1.30 34.17 -12.01
CA GLU A 161 1.46 34.65 -13.37
C GLU A 161 1.36 33.45 -14.32
N GLU A 162 0.60 33.69 -15.38
CA GLU A 162 0.28 32.78 -16.46
C GLU A 162 1.54 32.10 -16.99
N PHE A 163 1.57 30.76 -17.02
CA PHE A 163 2.35 30.05 -18.02
C PHE A 163 1.37 29.31 -18.93
N THR A 164 1.18 29.93 -20.08
CA THR A 164 0.44 29.46 -21.23
C THR A 164 0.99 28.13 -21.74
N LYS A 165 0.09 27.32 -22.28
CA LYS A 165 0.41 26.10 -23.04
C LYS A 165 1.12 26.50 -24.34
N GLU A 166 2.41 26.23 -24.43
CA GLU A 166 3.24 26.04 -25.65
C GLU A 166 4.67 25.83 -25.10
N ASP A 167 5.28 24.65 -25.21
CA ASP A 167 5.97 24.23 -26.42
C ASP A 167 5.99 22.71 -26.61
N LYS A 168 5.66 22.32 -27.85
CA LYS A 168 6.08 21.07 -28.49
C LYS A 168 7.57 21.16 -28.83
N LEU A 169 8.18 19.97 -28.96
CA LEU A 169 9.43 19.67 -29.67
C LEU A 169 10.71 19.92 -28.84
N PHE A 170 11.32 18.86 -28.31
CA PHE A 170 12.37 18.05 -28.94
C PHE A 170 12.47 16.69 -28.25
#